data_AF-A0A9D0P2S6-F1
#
_entry.id   AF-A0A9D0P2S6-F1
#
_cell.length_a   1.000
_cell.length_b   1.000
_cell.length_c   1.000
_cell.angle_alpha   90.00
_cell.angle_beta   90.00
_cell.angle_gamma   90.00
#
_symmetry.space_group_name_H-M   'P 1'
#
loop_
_entity.id
_entity.type
_entity.pdbx_description
1 polymer ?
#
loop_
_entity_poly.entity_id
_entity_poly.type
_entity_poly.pdbx_seq_one_letter_code
_entity_poly.pdbx_strand_id
1 'polypeptide(L)'
;MDKVFHFLSFGGLTAWFLMLYRGPRTGLLIPLAVLALGLLIEALQGMTSYRSASGADAVADLLGIVLAAMFAVQPLSRSLQWVERRILFVK
;
A
#
# COMPACT_ATOMS: atom_id res chain seq x y z
N MET A 1 3.78 -1.07 -19.09
CA MET A 1 2.86 -1.93 -18.30
C MET A 1 3.48 -2.28 -16.95
N ASP A 2 4.77 -2.63 -16.89
CA ASP A 2 5.47 -2.99 -15.62
C ASP A 2 5.23 -2.01 -14.47
N LYS A 3 5.38 -0.70 -14.72
CA LYS A 3 5.16 0.37 -13.72
C LYS A 3 3.76 0.37 -13.08
N VAL A 4 2.73 0.00 -13.83
CA VAL A 4 1.36 -0.08 -13.30
C VAL A 4 1.24 -1.28 -12.37
N PHE A 5 1.89 -2.40 -12.71
CA PHE A 5 1.94 -3.57 -11.82
C PHE A 5 2.74 -3.29 -10.56
N HIS A 6 3.85 -2.57 -10.64
CA HIS A 6 4.60 -2.06 -9.50
C HIS A 6 3.70 -1.23 -8.57
N PHE A 7 3.10 -0.17 -9.12
CA PHE A 7 2.16 0.67 -8.39
C PHE A 7 1.01 -0.11 -7.72
N LEU A 8 0.34 -1.00 -8.45
CA LEU A 8 -0.80 -1.78 -7.94
C LEU A 8 -0.37 -2.84 -6.92
N SER A 9 0.79 -3.47 -7.10
CA SER A 9 1.25 -4.53 -6.20
C SER A 9 1.65 -3.95 -4.86
N PHE A 10 2.49 -2.92 -4.85
CA PHE A 10 2.96 -2.29 -3.61
C PHE A 10 1.86 -1.46 -2.94
N GLY A 11 1.00 -0.80 -3.72
CA GLY A 11 -0.20 -0.14 -3.20
C GLY A 11 -1.22 -1.13 -2.62
N GLY A 12 -1.53 -2.21 -3.33
CA GLY A 12 -2.44 -3.26 -2.88
C GLY A 12 -1.94 -3.94 -1.60
N LEU A 13 -0.65 -4.29 -1.54
CA LEU A 13 -0.03 -4.88 -0.36
C LEU A 13 -0.11 -3.94 0.85
N THR A 14 0.23 -2.67 0.65
CA THR A 14 0.14 -1.64 1.70
C THR A 14 -1.29 -1.46 2.19
N ALA A 15 -2.27 -1.35 1.28
CA ALA A 15 -3.67 -1.21 1.63
C ALA A 15 -4.19 -2.42 2.40
N TRP A 16 -3.89 -3.63 1.93
CA TRP A 16 -4.28 -4.90 2.57
C TRP A 16 -3.79 -4.96 4.03
N PHE A 17 -2.51 -4.73 4.25
CA PHE A 17 -1.92 -4.80 5.58
C PHE A 17 -2.41 -3.68 6.50
N LEU A 18 -2.58 -2.45 6.00
CA LEU A 18 -3.15 -1.35 6.79
C LEU A 18 -4.63 -1.56 7.14
N MET A 19 -5.40 -2.27 6.30
CA MET A 19 -6.79 -2.63 6.60
C MET A 19 -6.89 -3.73 7.68
N LEU A 20 -5.97 -4.70 7.66
CA LEU A 20 -5.93 -5.80 8.64
C LEU A 20 -5.40 -5.35 10.00
N TYR A 21 -4.30 -4.58 10.02
CA TYR A 21 -3.60 -4.22 11.24
C TYR A 21 -3.90 -2.77 11.63
N ARG A 22 -4.91 -2.59 12.48
CA ARG A 22 -5.36 -1.27 12.95
C ARG A 22 -4.51 -0.77 14.12
N GLY A 23 -3.84 0.38 13.96
CA GLY A 23 -3.09 1.02 15.04
C GLY A 23 -2.21 2.18 14.56
N PRO A 24 -1.86 3.12 15.45
CA PRO A 24 -1.02 4.27 15.08
C PRO A 24 0.39 3.85 14.67
N ARG A 25 0.92 2.77 15.27
CA ARG A 25 2.25 2.23 14.93
C ARG A 25 2.25 1.51 13.57
N THR A 26 1.18 0.79 13.26
CA THR A 26 1.07 0.03 12.00
C THR A 26 0.88 0.96 10.80
N GLY A 27 0.27 2.13 11.01
CA GLY A 27 0.14 3.19 10.01
C GLY A 27 1.47 3.68 9.40
N LEU A 28 2.58 3.57 10.14
CA LEU A 28 3.93 3.93 9.68
C LEU A 28 4.80 2.71 9.38
N LEU A 29 4.75 1.68 10.22
CA LEU A 29 5.61 0.50 10.06
C LEU A 29 5.30 -0.26 8.77
N ILE A 30 4.03 -0.36 8.37
CA ILE A 30 3.61 -1.13 7.19
C ILE A 30 4.10 -0.46 5.90
N PRO A 31 3.84 0.84 5.64
CA PRO A 31 4.40 1.54 4.49
C PRO A 31 5.93 1.47 4.43
N LEU A 32 6.61 1.63 5.57
CA LEU A 32 8.07 1.57 5.63
C LEU A 32 8.63 0.18 5.29
N ALA A 33 8.01 -0.89 5.81
CA ALA A 33 8.41 -2.26 5.51
C ALA A 33 8.21 -2.60 4.04
N VAL A 34 7.07 -2.19 3.46
CA VAL A 34 6.76 -2.42 2.03
C VAL A 34 7.69 -1.61 1.12
N LEU A 35 8.05 -0.38 1.51
CA LEU A 35 9.03 0.43 0.79
C LEU A 35 10.43 -0.21 0.83
N ALA A 36 10.87 -0.65 2.00
CA ALA A 36 12.15 -1.34 2.16
C ALA A 36 12.22 -2.61 1.29
N LEU A 37 11.11 -3.35 1.22
CA LEU A 37 11.00 -4.51 0.33
C LEU A 37 11.14 -4.13 -1.15
N GLY A 38 10.50 -3.05 -1.61
CA GLY A 38 10.58 -2.60 -3.00
C GLY A 38 12.00 -2.20 -3.40
N LEU A 39 12.65 -1.40 -2.56
CA LEU A 39 14.06 -1.00 -2.75
C LEU A 39 15.01 -2.20 -2.75
N LEU A 40 14.77 -3.20 -1.90
CA LEU A 40 15.56 -4.43 -1.88
C LEU A 40 15.38 -5.23 -3.18
N ILE A 41 14.15 -5.35 -3.69
CA ILE A 41 13.88 -6.03 -4.96
C ILE A 41 14.59 -5.32 -6.11
N GLU A 42 14.53 -4.00 -6.18
CA GLU A 42 15.26 -3.21 -7.18
C GLU A 42 16.77 -3.43 -7.10
N ALA A 43 17.34 -3.39 -5.88
CA ALA A 43 18.77 -3.63 -5.67
C ALA A 43 19.18 -5.03 -6.15
N LEU A 44 18.37 -6.05 -5.81
CA LEU A 44 18.60 -7.42 -6.26
C LEU A 44 18.44 -7.57 -7.77
N GLN A 45 17.48 -6.87 -8.39
CA GLN A 45 17.32 -6.84 -9.85
C GLN A 45 18.57 -6.25 -10.52
N GLY A 46 19.13 -5.17 -9.97
CA GLY A 46 20.39 -4.59 -10.44
C GLY A 46 21.60 -5.53 -10.39
N MET A 47 21.52 -6.61 -9.62
CA MET A 47 22.55 -7.67 -9.55
C MET A 47 22.29 -8.81 -10.55
N THR A 48 21.17 -8.80 -11.27
CA THR A 48 20.81 -9.82 -12.27
C THR A 48 21.03 -9.33 -13.70
N SER A 49 21.27 -10.26 -14.63
CA SER A 49 21.53 -9.95 -16.04
C SER A 49 20.27 -9.89 -16.91
N TYR A 50 19.12 -10.36 -16.40
CA TYR A 50 17.86 -10.44 -17.16
C TYR A 50 16.89 -9.28 -16.88
N ARG A 51 17.13 -8.47 -15.85
CA ARG A 51 16.28 -7.32 -15.50
C ARG A 51 17.13 -6.17 -15.00
N SER A 52 16.96 -4.99 -15.57
CA SER A 52 17.65 -3.77 -15.14
C SER A 52 16.90 -3.11 -13.99
N ALA A 53 17.60 -2.75 -12.91
CA ALA A 53 17.06 -1.81 -11.93
C ALA A 53 16.72 -0.48 -12.64
N SER A 54 15.53 0.05 -12.37
CA SER A 54 15.02 1.25 -13.03
C SER A 54 14.36 2.11 -11.97
N GLY A 55 14.95 3.26 -11.62
CA GLY A 55 14.40 4.13 -10.57
C GLY A 55 12.97 4.62 -10.83
N ALA A 56 12.43 4.44 -12.05
CA ALA A 56 11.02 4.68 -12.32
C ALA A 56 10.10 3.63 -11.66
N ASP A 57 10.61 2.45 -11.34
CA ASP A 57 9.89 1.36 -10.68
C ASP A 57 9.83 1.62 -9.17
N ALA A 58 10.93 2.04 -8.53
CA ALA A 58 10.91 2.56 -7.16
C ALA A 58 9.96 3.74 -6.99
N VAL A 59 9.91 4.65 -7.96
CA VAL A 59 8.93 5.76 -7.93
C VAL A 59 7.50 5.24 -8.02
N ALA A 60 7.24 4.24 -8.88
CA ALA A 60 5.92 3.62 -8.98
C ALA A 60 5.51 2.91 -7.68
N ASP A 61 6.43 2.19 -7.06
CA ASP A 61 6.23 1.51 -5.77
C ASP A 61 5.91 2.52 -4.67
N LEU A 62 6.72 3.58 -4.56
CA LEU A 62 6.52 4.65 -3.59
C LEU A 62 5.16 5.33 -3.77
N LEU A 63 4.76 5.65 -5.00
CA LEU A 63 3.47 6.25 -5.30
C LEU A 63 2.31 5.33 -4.88
N GLY A 64 2.43 4.02 -5.15
CA GLY A 64 1.44 3.03 -4.73
C GLY A 64 1.29 2.97 -3.21
N ILE A 65 2.42 2.89 -2.50
CA ILE A 65 2.48 2.84 -1.03
C ILE A 65 1.88 4.10 -0.41
N VAL A 66 2.28 5.29 -0.87
CA VAL A 66 1.79 6.57 -0.35
C VAL A 66 0.29 6.69 -0.58
N LEU A 67 -0.18 6.38 -1.80
CA LEU A 67 -1.60 6.46 -2.11
C LEU A 67 -2.42 5.50 -1.23
N ALA A 68 -1.97 4.26 -1.11
CA ALA A 68 -2.60 3.25 -0.25
C ALA A 68 -2.62 3.67 1.23
N ALA A 69 -1.53 4.24 1.74
CA ALA A 69 -1.46 4.74 3.10
C ALA A 69 -2.43 5.91 3.34
N MET A 70 -2.51 6.86 2.40
CA MET A 70 -3.46 7.98 2.48
C MET A 70 -4.92 7.49 2.56
N PHE A 71 -5.29 6.53 1.72
CA PHE A 71 -6.66 5.99 1.71
C PHE A 71 -6.94 5.02 2.85
N ALA A 72 -5.97 4.23 3.29
CA ALA A 72 -6.15 3.31 4.40
C ALA A 72 -6.28 4.03 5.75
N VAL A 73 -5.72 5.23 5.88
CA VAL A 73 -5.82 6.06 7.10
C VAL A 73 -7.15 6.83 7.18
N GLN A 74 -7.90 7.01 6.07
CA GLN A 74 -9.04 7.95 6.06
C GLN A 74 -10.50 7.39 6.24
N PRO A 75 -11.09 6.45 5.48
CA PRO A 75 -12.56 6.33 5.53
C PRO A 75 -13.24 4.95 5.48
N LEU A 76 -12.58 3.80 5.31
CA LEU A 76 -13.32 2.53 5.22
C LEU A 76 -14.02 2.13 6.53
N SER A 77 -13.41 2.47 7.69
CA SER A 77 -14.04 2.35 9.01
C SER A 77 -15.25 3.28 9.18
N ARG A 78 -15.21 4.49 8.60
CA ARG A 78 -16.29 5.47 8.74
C ARG A 78 -17.47 5.14 7.84
N SER A 79 -17.23 4.63 6.64
CA SER A 79 -18.29 4.18 5.72
C SER A 79 -19.02 2.95 6.26
N LEU A 80 -18.31 1.99 6.86
CA LEU A 80 -18.94 0.85 7.55
C LEU A 80 -19.76 1.29 8.78
N GLN A 81 -19.21 2.19 9.61
CA GLN A 81 -19.96 2.77 10.74
C GLN A 81 -21.14 3.64 10.30
N TRP A 82 -21.11 4.23 9.10
CA TRP A 82 -22.24 4.97 8.53
C TRP A 82 -23.35 4.02 8.07
N VAL A 83 -22.99 2.92 7.39
CA VAL A 83 -23.95 1.89 6.97
C VAL A 83 -24.61 1.24 8.20
N GLU A 84 -23.83 0.86 9.21
CA GLU A 84 -24.33 0.26 10.45
C GLU A 84 -25.32 1.18 11.20
N ARG A 85 -25.03 2.48 11.27
CA ARG A 85 -25.94 3.49 11.84
C ARG A 85 -27.21 3.73 11.01
N ARG A 86 -27.21 3.45 9.71
CA ARG A 86 -28.40 3.62 8.86
C ARG A 86 -29.34 2.42 8.93
N ILE A 87 -28.80 1.23 9.19
CA ILE A 87 -29.58 -0.01 9.26
C ILE A 87 -30.15 -0.24 10.68
N LEU A 88 -29.41 0.11 11.74
CA LEU A 88 -29.84 -0.12 13.13
C LEU A 88 -30.82 0.92 13.70
N PHE A 89 -31.01 2.07 13.03
CA PHE A 89 -31.97 3.12 13.42
C PHE A 89 -33.32 3.03 12.69
N VAL A 90 -33.54 1.99 11.89
CA VAL A 90 -34.87 1.64 11.39
C VAL A 90 -35.48 0.64 12.37
N LYS A 91 -35.93 1.13 13.51
CA LYS A 91 -36.89 0.46 14.39
C LYS A 91 -38.04 1.41 14.66
#